data_AF-A0A3B9BAI0-F1
#
_entry.id   AF-A0A3B9BAI0-F1
#
_cell.length_a   1.000
_cell.length_b   1.000
_cell.length_c   1.000
_cell.angle_alpha   90.00
_cell.angle_beta   90.00
_cell.angle_gamma   90.00
#
_symmetry.space_group_name_H-M   'P 1'
#
loop_
_entity.id
_entity.type
_entity.pdbx_description
1 polymer ?
#
loop_
_entity_poly.entity_id
_entity_poly.type
_entity_poly.pdbx_seq_one_letter_code
_entity_poly.pdbx_strand_id
1 'polypeptide(L)'
;MNALNFFGFEISGGFVLVSIFFTLISLGANWRLFLKCDQPGWAAFIPGYNVVVSMRIIGRPSSHALLFLIPGFNIYFAFRTMIELAQSFGKRSNLDFFLVVFFNVFYMLNLGLAYQEEYEGPVYGDASVKKRDIGFSPA
;
A
#
# COMPACT_ATOMS: atom_id res chain seq x y z
N MET A 1 -30.72 10.90 24.56
CA MET A 1 -30.22 10.63 23.19
C MET A 1 -28.71 10.57 23.31
N ASN A 2 -28.11 9.38 23.23
CA ASN A 2 -26.69 9.20 23.55
C ASN A 2 -25.84 9.60 22.33
N ALA A 3 -25.39 10.85 22.27
CA ALA A 3 -24.37 11.28 21.33
C ALA A 3 -23.03 10.62 21.70
N LEU A 4 -22.36 10.02 20.72
CA LEU A 4 -21.05 9.39 20.90
C LEU A 4 -20.00 10.50 20.71
N ASN A 5 -19.39 10.95 21.81
CA ASN A 5 -18.44 12.06 21.80
C ASN A 5 -17.00 11.54 21.67
N PHE A 6 -16.28 11.98 20.63
CA PHE A 6 -14.87 11.63 20.40
C PHE A 6 -14.04 12.91 20.30
N PHE A 7 -13.13 13.15 21.26
CA PHE A 7 -12.33 14.38 21.36
C PHE A 7 -13.16 15.69 21.31
N GLY A 8 -14.37 15.70 21.90
CA GLY A 8 -15.24 16.88 21.95
C GLY A 8 -16.08 17.12 20.69
N PHE A 9 -15.98 16.24 19.68
CA PHE A 9 -16.85 16.25 18.51
C PHE A 9 -17.99 15.24 18.67
N GLU A 10 -19.21 15.65 18.33
CA GLU A 10 -20.39 14.78 18.28
C GLU A 10 -20.32 13.90 17.01
N ILE A 11 -20.04 12.61 17.19
CA ILE A 11 -20.03 11.66 16.08
C ILE A 11 -21.42 11.03 15.98
N SER A 12 -22.09 11.28 14.85
CA SER A 12 -23.35 10.60 14.52
C SER A 12 -23.12 9.09 14.35
N GLY A 13 -24.02 8.25 14.89
CA GLY A 13 -23.92 6.80 14.75
C GLY A 13 -23.88 6.31 13.30
N GLY A 14 -24.54 7.04 12.38
CA GLY A 14 -24.48 6.74 10.94
C GLY A 14 -23.07 6.93 10.36
N PHE A 15 -22.35 7.95 10.81
CA PHE A 15 -20.97 8.19 10.39
C PHE A 15 -20.02 7.09 10.89
N VAL A 16 -20.22 6.61 12.13
CA VAL A 16 -19.44 5.49 12.69
C VAL A 16 -19.59 4.25 11.82
N LEU A 17 -20.82 3.87 11.48
CA LEU A 17 -21.07 2.67 10.66
C LEU A 17 -20.41 2.74 9.29
N VAL A 18 -20.52 3.89 8.60
CA VAL A 18 -19.88 4.11 7.31
C VAL A 18 -18.35 4.05 7.44
N SER A 19 -17.77 4.68 8.46
CA SER A 19 -16.32 4.67 8.67
C SER A 19 -15.76 3.26 8.91
N ILE A 20 -16.46 2.44 9.70
CA ILE A 20 -16.09 1.04 9.96
C ILE A 20 -16.15 0.23 8.67
N PHE A 21 -17.21 0.41 7.88
CA PHE A 21 -17.39 -0.31 6.61
C PHE A 21 -16.23 -0.04 5.63
N PHE A 22 -15.87 1.23 5.40
CA PHE A 22 -14.75 1.58 4.54
C PHE A 22 -13.39 1.09 5.09
N THR A 23 -13.22 1.11 6.41
CA THR A 23 -12.00 0.60 7.06
C THR A 23 -11.83 -0.90 6.83
N LEU A 24 -12.89 -1.69 6.99
CA LEU A 24 -12.86 -3.14 6.77
C LEU A 24 -12.55 -3.50 5.32
N ILE A 25 -13.15 -2.80 4.36
CA ILE A 25 -12.87 -3.00 2.93
C ILE A 25 -11.41 -2.67 2.63
N SER A 26 -10.92 -1.53 3.14
CA SER A 26 -9.53 -1.09 2.90
C SER A 26 -8.51 -2.07 3.47
N LEU A 27 -8.75 -2.61 4.67
CA LEU A 27 -7.88 -3.63 5.25
C LEU A 27 -7.93 -4.94 4.46
N GLY A 28 -9.12 -5.38 4.05
CA GLY A 28 -9.26 -6.56 3.20
C GLY A 28 -8.51 -6.42 1.87
N ALA A 29 -8.57 -5.24 1.26
CA ALA A 29 -7.85 -4.91 0.04
C ALA A 29 -6.33 -5.02 0.22
N ASN A 30 -5.79 -4.38 1.26
CA ASN A 30 -4.35 -4.39 1.55
C ASN A 30 -3.86 -5.79 1.91
N TRP A 31 -4.64 -6.55 2.68
CA TRP A 31 -4.29 -7.93 3.02
C TRP A 31 -4.17 -8.81 1.77
N ARG A 32 -5.16 -8.74 0.87
CA ARG A 32 -5.16 -9.52 -0.38
C ARG A 32 -4.01 -9.09 -1.29
N LEU A 33 -3.74 -7.79 -1.39
CA LEU A 33 -2.61 -7.26 -2.14
C LEU A 33 -1.28 -7.79 -1.60
N PHE A 34 -1.08 -7.78 -0.29
CA PHE A 34 0.16 -8.25 0.33
C PHE A 34 0.38 -9.74 0.10
N LEU A 35 -0.65 -10.56 0.28
CA LEU A 35 -0.57 -11.99 -0.02
C LEU A 35 -0.22 -12.25 -1.49
N LYS A 36 -0.72 -11.42 -2.41
CA LYS A 36 -0.45 -11.54 -3.84
C LYS A 36 0.99 -11.20 -4.23
N CYS A 37 1.69 -10.41 -3.40
CA CYS A 37 3.09 -10.05 -3.59
C CYS A 37 4.04 -10.93 -2.73
N ASP A 38 3.58 -12.11 -2.30
CA ASP A 38 4.29 -13.02 -1.38
C ASP A 38 4.73 -12.35 -0.07
N GLN A 39 3.94 -11.39 0.42
CA GLN A 39 4.15 -10.71 1.69
C GLN A 39 3.12 -11.13 2.75
N PRO A 40 3.46 -11.03 4.04
CA PRO A 40 2.52 -11.33 5.12
C PRO A 40 1.32 -10.39 5.10
N GLY A 41 0.11 -10.92 4.84
CA GLY A 41 -1.13 -10.14 4.85
C GLY A 41 -1.38 -9.37 6.16
N TRP A 42 -1.00 -9.96 7.30
CA TRP A 42 -1.14 -9.33 8.63
C TRP A 42 -0.33 -8.05 8.80
N ALA A 43 0.69 -7.83 7.97
CA ALA A 43 1.42 -6.58 7.98
C ALA A 43 0.54 -5.36 7.68
N ALA A 44 -0.59 -5.54 6.97
CA ALA A 44 -1.54 -4.47 6.67
C ALA A 44 -2.20 -3.89 7.94
N PHE A 45 -2.28 -4.67 9.02
CA PHE A 45 -2.93 -4.27 10.27
C PHE A 45 -2.05 -3.40 11.17
N ILE A 46 -0.72 -3.44 10.98
CA ILE A 46 0.23 -2.78 11.87
C ILE A 46 0.70 -1.47 11.24
N PRO A 47 0.36 -0.31 11.84
CA PRO A 47 0.86 0.97 11.38
C PRO A 47 2.38 1.00 11.43
N GLY A 48 3.01 1.47 10.35
CA GLY A 48 4.47 1.52 10.19
C GLY A 48 5.03 0.26 9.54
N TYR A 49 4.64 -0.93 9.99
CA TYR A 49 5.07 -2.17 9.34
C TYR A 49 4.43 -2.35 7.96
N ASN A 50 3.18 -1.93 7.79
CA ASN A 50 2.52 -1.87 6.49
C ASN A 50 3.36 -1.08 5.45
N VAL A 51 3.91 0.08 5.84
CA VAL A 51 4.76 0.90 4.96
C VAL A 51 6.06 0.19 4.63
N VAL A 52 6.71 -0.45 5.60
CA VAL A 52 7.93 -1.23 5.38
C VAL A 52 7.68 -2.37 4.40
N VAL A 53 6.56 -3.08 4.53
CA VAL A 53 6.19 -4.15 3.60
C VAL A 53 5.85 -3.59 2.22
N SER A 54 5.16 -2.45 2.13
CA SER A 54 4.96 -1.76 0.85
C SER A 54 6.28 -1.39 0.18
N MET A 55 7.30 -0.95 0.94
CA MET A 55 8.65 -0.70 0.40
C MET A 55 9.27 -1.99 -0.17
N ARG A 56 9.08 -3.14 0.50
CA ARG A 56 9.57 -4.43 -0.01
C ARG A 56 8.89 -4.85 -1.31
N ILE A 57 7.58 -4.64 -1.41
CA ILE A 57 6.81 -4.93 -2.64
C ILE A 57 7.32 -4.12 -3.83
N ILE A 58 7.65 -2.84 -3.63
CA ILE A 58 8.18 -2.02 -4.73
C ILE A 58 9.69 -2.16 -4.94
N GLY A 59 10.40 -2.85 -4.04
CA GLY A 59 11.86 -3.03 -4.08
C GLY A 59 12.69 -1.90 -3.45
N ARG A 60 12.05 -0.99 -2.71
CA ARG A 60 12.72 0.11 -2.03
C ARG A 60 13.41 -0.33 -0.72
N PRO A 61 14.49 0.36 -0.33
CA PRO A 61 15.08 0.18 1.00
C PRO A 61 14.05 0.44 2.10
N SER A 62 13.98 -0.46 3.09
CA SER A 62 13.06 -0.34 4.23
C SER A 62 13.24 0.98 4.98
N SER A 63 14.42 1.60 4.94
CA SER A 63 14.70 2.91 5.54
C SER A 63 13.84 4.04 4.95
N HIS A 64 13.35 3.93 3.71
CA HIS A 64 12.43 4.92 3.15
C HIS A 64 11.07 4.93 3.86
N ALA A 65 10.71 3.89 4.59
CA ALA A 65 9.53 3.91 5.45
C ALA A 65 9.65 4.95 6.57
N LEU A 66 10.86 5.26 7.06
CA LEU A 66 11.08 6.31 8.07
C LEU A 66 10.81 7.72 7.50
N LEU A 67 10.94 7.92 6.19
CA LEU A 67 10.66 9.21 5.56
C LEU A 67 9.17 9.55 5.57
N PHE A 68 8.29 8.55 5.76
CA PHE A 68 6.87 8.79 6.02
C PHE A 68 6.62 9.44 7.39
N LEU A 69 7.57 9.40 8.33
CA LEU A 69 7.41 10.12 9.60
C LEU A 69 7.73 11.61 9.49
N ILE A 70 8.37 12.05 8.41
CA ILE A 70 8.75 13.45 8.21
C ILE A 70 7.59 14.19 7.50
N PRO A 71 6.99 15.22 8.11
CA PRO A 71 5.94 16.02 7.47
C PRO A 71 6.45 16.64 6.16
N GLY A 72 5.60 16.67 5.13
CA GLY A 72 5.97 17.11 3.77
C GLY A 72 6.54 15.99 2.90
N PHE A 73 7.57 15.28 3.37
CA PHE A 73 8.11 14.12 2.64
C PHE A 73 7.12 12.96 2.60
N ASN A 74 6.33 12.74 3.65
CA ASN A 74 5.26 11.74 3.66
C ASN A 74 4.36 11.83 2.42
N ILE A 75 3.92 13.03 2.04
CA ILE A 75 2.99 13.24 0.92
C ILE A 75 3.65 12.85 -0.41
N TYR A 76 4.88 13.34 -0.63
CA TYR A 76 5.65 13.00 -1.82
C TYR A 76 5.87 11.48 -1.92
N PHE A 77 6.31 10.86 -0.83
CA PHE A 77 6.58 9.42 -0.78
C PHE A 77 5.31 8.59 -0.89
N ALA A 78 4.18 9.05 -0.36
CA ALA A 78 2.89 8.38 -0.51
C ALA A 78 2.53 8.28 -2.00
N PHE A 79 2.48 9.41 -2.71
CA PHE A 79 2.18 9.41 -4.14
C PHE A 79 3.20 8.59 -4.94
N ARG A 80 4.48 8.73 -4.62
CA ARG A 80 5.55 7.98 -5.30
C ARG A 80 5.41 6.47 -5.12
N THR A 81 5.14 6.02 -3.89
CA THR A 81 4.97 4.60 -3.55
C THR A 81 3.73 4.03 -4.24
N MET A 82 2.64 4.79 -4.28
CA MET A 82 1.41 4.38 -4.97
C MET A 82 1.64 4.17 -6.47
N ILE A 83 2.39 5.07 -7.12
CA ILE A 83 2.75 4.97 -8.54
C ILE A 83 3.68 3.78 -8.78
N GLU A 84 4.75 3.63 -8.00
CA GLU A 84 5.71 2.53 -8.14
C GLU A 84 5.05 1.17 -7.87
N LEU A 85 4.08 1.12 -6.95
CA LEU A 85 3.28 -0.07 -6.71
C LEU A 85 2.45 -0.43 -7.94
N ALA A 86 1.74 0.51 -8.57
CA ALA A 86 1.02 0.25 -9.82
C ALA A 86 1.97 -0.21 -10.95
N GLN A 87 3.14 0.42 -11.06
CA GLN A 87 4.17 0.01 -12.02
C GLN A 87 4.68 -1.41 -11.78
N SER A 88 4.64 -1.90 -10.53
CA SER A 88 5.02 -3.27 -10.16
C SER A 88 4.00 -4.33 -10.63
N PHE A 89 2.83 -3.89 -11.09
CA PHE A 89 1.80 -4.71 -11.75
C PHE A 89 1.70 -4.37 -13.26
N GLY A 90 2.76 -3.80 -13.85
CA GLY A 90 2.78 -3.45 -15.28
C GLY A 90 1.98 -2.20 -15.68
N LYS A 91 1.36 -1.49 -14.71
CA LYS A 91 0.51 -0.31 -14.98
C LYS A 91 1.33 0.96 -15.12
N ARG A 92 1.48 1.44 -16.36
CA ARG A 92 2.30 2.61 -16.71
C ARG A 92 1.55 3.71 -17.47
N SER A 93 0.22 3.61 -17.57
CA SER A 93 -0.58 4.60 -18.27
C SER A 93 -0.80 5.86 -17.43
N ASN A 94 -0.96 7.01 -18.07
CA ASN A 94 -1.33 8.26 -17.40
C ASN A 94 -2.70 8.16 -16.71
N LEU A 95 -3.60 7.35 -17.27
CA LEU A 95 -4.88 7.05 -16.62
C LEU A 95 -4.66 6.26 -15.33
N ASP A 96 -3.79 5.24 -15.35
CA ASP A 96 -3.47 4.47 -14.15
C ASP A 96 -2.93 5.35 -13.03
N PHE A 97 -2.03 6.30 -13.34
CA PHE A 97 -1.52 7.23 -12.34
C PHE A 97 -2.61 8.13 -11.75
N PHE A 98 -3.52 8.63 -12.59
CA PHE A 98 -4.66 9.41 -12.12
C PHE A 98 -5.58 8.57 -11.20
N LEU A 99 -5.91 7.34 -11.60
CA LEU A 99 -6.75 6.44 -10.81
C LEU A 99 -6.08 6.02 -9.49
N VAL A 100 -4.78 5.73 -9.50
CA VAL A 100 -3.99 5.38 -8.31
C VAL A 100 -4.00 6.50 -7.26
N VAL A 101 -3.91 7.75 -7.72
CA VAL A 101 -3.80 8.93 -6.88
C VAL A 101 -5.16 9.34 -6.32
N PHE A 102 -6.20 9.39 -7.16
CA PHE A 102 -7.53 9.85 -6.76
C PHE A 102 -8.41 8.73 -6.18
N PHE A 103 -8.29 7.50 -6.69
CA PHE A 103 -9.10 6.34 -6.32
C PHE A 103 -8.26 5.24 -5.68
N ASN A 104 -7.34 5.62 -4.78
CA ASN A 104 -6.35 4.71 -4.21
C ASN A 104 -6.92 3.42 -3.62
N VAL A 105 -7.97 3.52 -2.79
CA VAL A 105 -8.59 2.36 -2.11
C VAL A 105 -9.17 1.38 -3.14
N PHE A 106 -9.90 1.88 -4.13
CA PHE A 106 -10.49 1.04 -5.17
C PHE A 106 -9.43 0.44 -6.09
N TYR A 107 -8.37 1.20 -6.39
CA TYR A 107 -7.28 0.71 -7.22
C TYR A 107 -6.47 -0.39 -6.54
N MET A 108 -6.17 -0.27 -5.25
CA MET A 108 -5.50 -1.33 -4.48
C MET A 108 -6.37 -2.58 -4.34
N LEU A 109 -7.69 -2.39 -4.19
CA LEU A 109 -8.64 -3.50 -4.22
C LEU A 109 -8.62 -4.20 -5.59
N ASN A 110 -8.61 -3.43 -6.69
CA ASN A 110 -8.52 -3.96 -8.04
C ASN A 110 -7.23 -4.76 -8.24
N LEU A 111 -6.06 -4.19 -7.90
CA LEU A 111 -4.77 -4.89 -7.99
C LEU A 111 -4.72 -6.14 -7.09
N GLY A 112 -5.29 -6.09 -5.89
CA GLY A 112 -5.28 -7.21 -4.94
C GLY A 112 -6.26 -8.34 -5.29
N LEU A 113 -7.39 -8.05 -5.95
CA LEU A 113 -8.43 -9.04 -6.25
C LEU A 113 -8.47 -9.50 -7.71
N ALA A 114 -8.05 -8.67 -8.66
CA ALA A 114 -8.11 -9.04 -10.07
C ALA A 114 -7.13 -10.18 -10.37
N TYR A 115 -7.63 -11.30 -10.91
CA TYR A 115 -6.78 -12.46 -11.23
C TYR A 115 -5.80 -12.19 -12.37
N GLN A 116 -6.12 -11.25 -13.26
CA GLN A 116 -5.32 -10.92 -14.44
C GLN A 116 -4.12 -10.02 -14.14
N GLU A 117 -4.14 -9.33 -13.00
CA GLU A 117 -3.12 -8.35 -12.64
C GLU A 117 -2.00 -9.02 -11.85
N GLU A 118 -1.11 -9.75 -12.51
CA GLU A 118 -0.01 -10.41 -11.81
C GLU A 118 1.04 -9.41 -11.29
N TYR A 119 1.61 -9.70 -10.14
CA TYR A 119 2.71 -8.91 -9.61
C TYR A 119 3.98 -9.23 -10.42
N GLU A 120 4.43 -8.27 -11.22
CA GLU A 120 5.57 -8.42 -12.14
C GLU A 120 6.92 -8.28 -11.42
N GLY A 121 6.92 -7.75 -10.20
CA GLY A 121 8.11 -7.59 -9.37
C GLY A 121 8.45 -6.15 -9.02
N PRO A 122 9.53 -5.94 -8.25
CA PRO A 122 9.94 -4.62 -7.80
C PRO A 122 10.40 -3.73 -8.95
N VAL A 123 9.94 -2.48 -8.95
CA VAL A 123 10.29 -1.45 -9.95
C VAL A 123 11.47 -0.60 -9.49
N TYR A 124 11.67 -0.49 -8.18
CA TYR A 124 12.76 0.28 -7.62
C TYR A 124 14.05 -0.54 -7.54
N GLY A 125 15.11 -0.02 -8.16
CA GLY A 125 16.43 -0.62 -8.16
C GLY A 125 16.63 -1.53 -9.38
N ASP A 126 17.52 -1.10 -10.27
CA ASP A 126 18.08 -1.94 -11.33
C ASP A 126 18.52 -3.32 -10.78
N ALA A 127 18.49 -4.32 -11.65
CA ALA A 127 18.98 -5.69 -11.45
C ALA A 127 20.44 -5.81 -10.93
N SER A 128 21.14 -4.71 -10.68
CA SER A 128 22.53 -4.61 -10.24
C SER A 128 22.72 -4.76 -8.72
N VAL A 129 21.68 -4.57 -7.89
CA VAL A 129 21.74 -4.82 -6.43
C VAL A 129 21.46 -6.28 -6.08
N LYS A 130 20.69 -7.00 -6.91
CA LYS A 130 20.31 -8.41 -6.72
C LYS A 130 21.49 -9.38 -6.59
N LYS A 131 22.66 -9.03 -7.14
CA LYS A 131 23.85 -9.91 -7.17
C LYS A 131 24.74 -9.81 -5.93
N ARG A 132 24.61 -8.77 -5.10
CA ARG A 132 25.60 -8.49 -4.05
C ARG A 132 25.14 -8.82 -2.63
N ASP A 133 23.83 -8.81 -2.39
CA ASP A 133 23.31 -8.84 -1.01
C ASP A 133 22.52 -10.11 -0.67
N ILE A 134 22.27 -10.97 -1.66
CA ILE A 134 21.55 -12.22 -1.46
C ILE A 134 22.41 -13.32 -2.05
N GLY A 135 23.01 -14.14 -1.18
CA GLY A 135 23.70 -15.37 -1.53
C GLY A 135 22.74 -16.44 -2.07
N PHE A 136 21.96 -16.10 -3.10
CA PHE A 136 21.19 -17.07 -3.86
C PHE A 136 22.13 -17.68 -4.90
N SER A 137 22.72 -18.82 -4.53
CA SER A 137 23.32 -19.75 -5.48
C SER A 137 22.18 -20.48 -6.19
N PRO A 138 22.01 -20.35 -7.52
CA PRO A 138 21.14 -21.25 -8.24
C PRO A 138 21.80 -22.64 -8.26
N ALA A 139 21.10 -23.64 -7.73
CA ALA A 139 21.39 -25.06 -7.98
C ALA A 139 20.70 -25.49 -9.28
#